data_AF-A0A1R1PV80-F1
#
_entry.id   AF-A0A1R1PV80-F1
#
_cell.length_a   1.000
_cell.length_b   1.000
_cell.length_c   1.000
_cell.angle_alpha   90.00
_cell.angle_beta   90.00
_cell.angle_gamma   90.00
#
_symmetry.space_group_name_H-M   'P 1'
#
loop_
_entity.id
_entity.type
_entity.pdbx_description
1 polymer ?
#
loop_
_entity_poly.entity_id
_entity_poly.type
_entity_poly.pdbx_seq_one_letter_code
_entity_poly.pdbx_strand_id
1 'polypeptide(L)'
;MRAGYGRLKGLGILLTGMLGFSMATGDTSPVKALIRGDFEAPDFFLELAEVIHSRDAKGFFKFVEYLAENKEVFAETDEKKYEIGKKWITQEMKSEYGNSERGKDFLLGVVDLELGLHSKVPKVVAQYNFYDAVVAKKEGSKACSVFVEWNGKQGCTVEELEKIVEVDTFYGDTYRDNTGNVEVIHSFDHMYEPEKSSSEKDNKDTEETENEEEEEQDEKKEPIKNVGILYGDPRSDGFMELHKFMKYRADQGDAEYRIRFTKKENGEKGKNMILSGYRVELALKSTEYRVVDDTGLFSSKELREQEGKEDEWIGERVNIGPRAQDRSAELRQADKKPIVKERTGKMEPASMKAAQMILEAEEPLNMLEWLATDYPKYSHVMMEYKNSSVLEKLNEYRSGANQNVNMITMNGLRLGEVDLEPFKIVEGIERERKAIKRLEEFGLSTEDAVNYISEGREKLGAEGSKELYDTREKEKVVWNSTSTNSS
;
A
#
# COMPACT_ATOMS: atom_id res chain seq x y z
N MET A 1 -59.46 71.64 -16.01
CA MET A 1 -58.77 72.28 -14.87
C MET A 1 -57.99 71.21 -14.12
N ARG A 2 -56.68 71.43 -13.93
CA ARG A 2 -55.67 70.66 -13.14
C ARG A 2 -55.47 69.17 -13.52
N ALA A 3 -54.39 68.76 -14.20
CA ALA A 3 -52.97 68.73 -13.80
C ALA A 3 -52.66 67.72 -12.68
N GLY A 4 -51.72 66.78 -12.94
CA GLY A 4 -51.08 65.97 -11.89
C GLY A 4 -50.44 64.68 -12.38
N TYR A 5 -49.14 64.73 -12.67
CA TYR A 5 -48.25 63.61 -13.02
C TYR A 5 -48.02 62.64 -11.85
N GLY A 6 -47.71 61.37 -12.16
CA GLY A 6 -47.11 60.41 -11.22
C GLY A 6 -46.80 59.05 -11.85
N ARG A 7 -45.61 58.93 -12.47
CA ARG A 7 -45.05 57.69 -13.02
C ARG A 7 -44.63 56.74 -11.88
N LEU A 8 -44.96 55.46 -12.00
CA LEU A 8 -44.12 54.34 -11.53
C LEU A 8 -44.18 53.23 -12.59
N LYS A 9 -42.98 52.84 -13.03
CA LYS A 9 -42.68 52.05 -14.22
C LYS A 9 -43.04 50.58 -14.00
N GLY A 10 -43.94 50.03 -14.82
CA GLY A 10 -44.00 48.59 -15.08
C GLY A 10 -42.95 48.26 -16.15
N LEU A 11 -41.91 47.52 -15.77
CA LEU A 11 -40.99 46.91 -16.72
C LEU A 11 -41.49 45.49 -16.99
N GLY A 12 -42.14 45.30 -18.14
CA GLY A 12 -42.44 43.97 -18.66
C GLY A 12 -41.14 43.31 -19.09
N ILE A 13 -40.79 42.20 -18.45
CA ILE A 13 -39.71 41.31 -18.92
C ILE A 13 -40.34 40.38 -19.96
N LEU A 14 -39.95 40.61 -21.20
CA LEU A 14 -40.18 39.73 -22.35
C LEU A 14 -39.55 38.37 -22.06
N LEU A 15 -40.38 37.32 -22.00
CA LEU A 15 -39.97 35.93 -22.10
C LEU A 15 -39.40 35.69 -23.51
N THR A 16 -38.09 35.82 -23.67
CA THR A 16 -37.38 35.15 -24.78
C THR A 16 -37.05 33.74 -24.33
N GLY A 17 -37.83 32.78 -24.82
CA GLY A 17 -37.52 31.36 -24.68
C GLY A 17 -36.23 31.03 -25.43
N MET A 18 -35.13 30.90 -24.69
CA MET A 18 -34.03 30.06 -25.12
C MET A 18 -34.46 28.61 -24.93
N LEU A 19 -34.96 28.00 -26.00
CA LEU A 19 -34.85 26.57 -26.19
C LEU A 19 -33.35 26.27 -26.25
N GLY A 20 -32.77 25.98 -25.08
CA GLY A 20 -31.49 25.33 -25.00
C GLY A 20 -31.62 23.98 -25.68
N PHE A 21 -31.17 23.88 -26.92
CA PHE A 21 -30.73 22.62 -27.50
C PHE A 21 -29.64 22.10 -26.56
N SER A 22 -30.02 21.24 -25.62
CA SER A 22 -29.08 20.31 -25.03
C SER A 22 -28.66 19.42 -26.18
N MET A 23 -27.54 19.76 -26.81
CA MET A 23 -26.78 18.77 -27.56
C MET A 23 -26.44 17.69 -26.54
N ALA A 24 -27.21 16.60 -26.56
CA ALA A 24 -26.82 15.38 -25.93
C ALA A 24 -25.50 14.98 -26.56
N THR A 25 -24.40 15.36 -25.92
CA THR A 25 -23.12 14.67 -26.09
C THR A 25 -23.43 13.23 -25.73
N GLY A 26 -23.41 12.35 -26.73
CA GLY A 26 -23.58 10.92 -26.53
C GLY A 26 -22.41 10.38 -25.72
N ASP A 27 -22.43 10.61 -24.41
CA ASP A 27 -21.63 9.88 -23.44
C ASP A 27 -22.34 8.53 -23.29
N THR A 28 -21.72 7.49 -23.86
CA THR A 28 -22.09 6.11 -23.58
C THR A 28 -21.98 5.87 -22.07
N SER A 29 -22.99 5.27 -21.45
CA SER A 29 -22.94 4.92 -20.02
C SER A 29 -21.72 4.03 -19.75
N PRO A 30 -20.79 4.41 -18.86
CA PRO A 30 -19.59 3.63 -18.60
C PRO A 30 -19.94 2.36 -17.80
N VAL A 31 -19.28 1.25 -18.13
CA VAL A 31 -19.26 0.07 -17.25
C VAL A 31 -18.37 0.40 -16.06
N LYS A 32 -18.89 0.22 -14.84
CA LYS A 32 -18.13 0.44 -13.61
C LYS A 32 -18.00 -0.87 -12.83
N ALA A 33 -16.81 -1.13 -12.31
CA ALA A 33 -16.53 -2.26 -11.45
C ALA A 33 -15.88 -1.76 -10.16
N LEU A 34 -16.24 -2.38 -9.04
CA LEU A 34 -15.74 -2.07 -7.71
C LEU A 34 -15.57 -3.36 -6.93
N ILE A 35 -14.45 -3.51 -6.22
CA ILE A 35 -14.26 -4.61 -5.27
C ILE A 35 -14.32 -4.05 -3.85
N ARG A 36 -15.09 -4.70 -2.98
CA ARG A 36 -15.19 -4.37 -1.56
C ARG A 36 -14.68 -5.55 -0.73
N GLY A 37 -13.94 -5.25 0.33
CA GLY A 37 -13.57 -6.23 1.34
C GLY A 37 -14.78 -6.60 2.21
N ASP A 38 -14.69 -7.76 2.87
CA ASP A 38 -15.71 -8.21 3.84
C ASP A 38 -15.45 -7.69 5.26
N PHE A 39 -14.70 -6.59 5.37
CA PHE A 39 -14.32 -5.94 6.62
C PHE A 39 -14.56 -4.43 6.54
N GLU A 40 -14.88 -3.85 7.69
CA GLU A 40 -15.07 -2.40 7.84
C GLU A 40 -13.73 -1.67 7.65
N ALA A 41 -13.77 -0.53 6.96
CA ALA A 41 -12.61 0.33 6.80
C ALA A 41 -12.13 0.86 8.18
N PRO A 42 -10.86 0.64 8.58
CA PRO A 42 -10.31 1.30 9.76
C PRO A 42 -10.21 2.81 9.54
N ASP A 43 -10.01 3.56 10.62
CA ASP A 43 -9.78 5.01 10.50
C ASP A 43 -8.46 5.27 9.78
N PHE A 44 -8.46 6.27 8.89
CA PHE A 44 -7.30 6.69 8.10
C PHE A 44 -6.04 6.88 8.96
N PHE A 45 -6.16 7.47 10.16
CA PHE A 45 -4.99 7.72 10.99
C PHE A 45 -4.39 6.44 11.58
N LEU A 46 -5.19 5.39 11.78
CA LEU A 46 -4.67 4.10 12.25
C LEU A 46 -3.93 3.38 11.11
N GLU A 47 -4.45 3.46 9.89
CA GLU A 47 -3.72 3.01 8.70
C GLU A 47 -2.40 3.78 8.55
N LEU A 48 -2.45 5.11 8.66
CA LEU A 48 -1.26 5.97 8.57
C LEU A 48 -0.24 5.65 9.66
N ALA A 49 -0.68 5.34 10.88
CA ALA A 49 0.21 4.93 11.97
C ALA A 49 0.98 3.66 11.58
N GLU A 50 0.32 2.67 10.98
CA GLU A 50 0.99 1.46 10.49
C GLU A 50 1.98 1.73 9.34
N VAL A 51 1.62 2.65 8.44
CA VAL A 51 2.51 3.12 7.37
C VAL A 51 3.76 3.78 7.97
N ILE A 52 3.61 4.62 8.99
CA ILE A 52 4.71 5.24 9.73
C ILE A 52 5.56 4.17 10.43
N HIS A 53 4.95 3.22 11.14
CA HIS A 53 5.65 2.18 11.87
C HIS A 53 6.60 1.36 10.98
N SER A 54 6.18 1.06 9.74
CA SER A 54 7.00 0.28 8.80
C SER A 54 8.34 0.94 8.42
N ARG A 55 8.50 2.23 8.71
CA ARG A 55 9.67 3.05 8.36
C ARG A 55 10.33 3.70 9.58
N ASP A 56 9.55 4.10 10.57
CA ASP A 56 9.99 4.74 11.80
C ASP A 56 9.17 4.18 12.98
N ALA A 57 9.67 3.09 13.58
CA ALA A 57 9.03 2.45 14.73
C ALA A 57 8.89 3.39 15.93
N LYS A 58 9.81 4.34 16.12
CA LYS A 58 9.70 5.37 17.19
C LYS A 58 8.67 6.43 16.83
N GLY A 59 8.63 6.81 15.54
CA GLY A 59 7.63 7.69 14.97
C GLY A 59 6.21 7.19 15.19
N PHE A 60 5.96 5.89 15.14
CA PHE A 60 4.66 5.30 15.47
C PHE A 60 4.14 5.73 16.84
N PHE A 61 4.93 5.57 17.90
CA PHE A 61 4.52 5.93 19.26
C PHE A 61 4.29 7.44 19.40
N LYS A 62 5.13 8.26 18.79
CA LYS A 62 4.96 9.72 18.77
C LYS A 62 3.70 10.14 18.03
N PHE A 63 3.38 9.46 16.93
CA PHE A 63 2.19 9.74 16.16
C PHE A 63 0.93 9.33 16.92
N VAL A 64 0.93 8.15 17.56
CA VAL A 64 -0.16 7.70 18.42
C VAL A 64 -0.36 8.65 19.61
N GLU A 65 0.74 9.16 20.21
CA GLU A 65 0.71 10.19 21.26
C GLU A 65 0.07 11.49 20.73
N TYR A 66 0.50 11.96 19.56
CA TYR A 66 -0.10 13.13 18.88
C TYR A 66 -1.60 12.96 18.64
N LEU A 67 -2.04 11.79 18.14
CA LEU A 67 -3.45 11.51 17.88
C LEU A 67 -4.29 11.48 19.17
N ALA A 68 -3.75 10.91 20.25
CA ALA A 68 -4.43 10.85 21.53
C ALA A 68 -4.49 12.22 22.24
N GLU A 69 -3.55 13.13 21.96
CA GLU A 69 -3.60 14.54 22.40
C GLU A 69 -4.58 15.40 21.61
N ASN A 70 -4.76 15.11 20.32
CA ASN A 70 -5.57 15.91 19.39
C ASN A 70 -6.77 15.10 18.87
N LYS A 71 -7.61 14.59 19.78
CA LYS A 71 -8.71 13.66 19.46
C LYS A 71 -9.72 14.22 18.45
N GLU A 72 -9.85 15.54 18.37
CA GLU A 72 -10.73 16.25 17.45
C GLU A 72 -10.39 16.02 15.98
N VAL A 73 -9.12 15.72 15.65
CA VAL A 73 -8.69 15.48 14.26
C VAL A 73 -9.39 14.29 13.62
N PHE A 74 -9.86 13.33 14.42
CA PHE A 74 -10.62 12.17 13.94
C PHE A 74 -12.00 12.52 13.39
N ALA A 75 -12.56 13.68 13.75
CA ALA A 75 -13.86 14.16 13.26
C ALA A 75 -13.75 14.94 11.94
N GLU A 76 -12.53 15.25 11.48
CA GLU A 76 -12.28 15.97 10.23
C GLU A 76 -12.61 15.12 8.99
N THR A 77 -12.75 15.77 7.83
CA THR A 77 -12.91 15.10 6.52
C THR A 77 -11.66 14.32 6.15
N ASP A 78 -11.78 13.24 5.36
CA ASP A 78 -10.65 12.41 4.93
C ASP A 78 -9.54 13.20 4.21
N GLU A 79 -9.90 14.19 3.38
CA GLU A 79 -8.93 15.11 2.73
C GLU A 79 -8.12 15.88 3.79
N LYS A 80 -8.80 16.39 4.82
CA LYS A 80 -8.14 17.12 5.90
C LYS A 80 -7.27 16.21 6.76
N LYS A 81 -7.71 14.97 7.02
CA LYS A 81 -6.92 13.96 7.72
C LYS A 81 -5.64 13.64 6.95
N TYR A 82 -5.75 13.47 5.63
CA TYR A 82 -4.61 13.27 4.75
C TYR A 82 -3.61 14.43 4.83
N GLU A 83 -4.07 15.67 4.74
CA GLU A 83 -3.20 16.86 4.86
C GLU A 83 -2.52 16.97 6.25
N ILE A 84 -3.23 16.64 7.34
CA ILE A 84 -2.65 16.56 8.68
C ILE A 84 -1.56 15.50 8.74
N GLY A 85 -1.83 14.31 8.19
CA GLY A 85 -0.88 13.20 8.12
C GLY A 85 0.39 13.55 7.36
N LYS A 86 0.28 14.14 6.17
CA LYS A 86 1.43 14.61 5.38
C LYS A 86 2.26 15.64 6.15
N LYS A 87 1.59 16.60 6.79
CA LYS A 87 2.27 17.62 7.58
C LYS A 87 3.04 16.98 8.73
N TRP A 88 2.44 16.02 9.43
CA TRP A 88 3.12 15.30 10.50
C TRP A 88 4.34 14.53 9.98
N ILE A 89 4.19 13.76 8.89
CA ILE A 89 5.30 13.01 8.28
C ILE A 89 6.46 13.92 7.87
N THR A 90 6.17 15.05 7.23
CA THR A 90 7.23 15.94 6.72
C THR A 90 7.96 16.73 7.82
N GLN A 91 7.35 16.87 8.99
CA GLN A 91 7.87 17.66 10.12
C GLN A 91 8.49 16.80 11.22
N GLU A 92 7.85 15.70 11.61
CA GLU A 92 8.18 14.96 12.83
C GLU A 92 8.82 13.59 12.58
N MET A 93 8.51 12.95 11.44
CA MET A 93 8.98 11.59 11.16
C MET A 93 10.48 11.57 10.88
N LYS A 94 11.21 10.69 11.58
CA LYS A 94 12.63 10.46 11.30
C LYS A 94 12.73 9.49 10.13
N SER A 95 12.71 10.04 8.93
CA SER A 95 12.86 9.25 7.72
C SER A 95 14.31 8.79 7.53
N GLU A 96 14.48 7.53 7.16
CA GLU A 96 15.76 7.06 6.63
C GLU A 96 16.13 7.83 5.36
N TYR A 97 15.21 8.38 4.59
CA TYR A 97 15.51 9.06 3.32
C TYR A 97 16.14 10.46 3.46
N GLY A 98 16.44 10.88 4.69
CA GLY A 98 17.07 12.15 5.00
C GLY A 98 16.10 13.32 4.99
N ASN A 99 16.58 14.48 5.45
CA ASN A 99 15.77 15.70 5.58
C ASN A 99 15.79 16.60 4.32
N SER A 100 16.41 16.13 3.23
CA SER A 100 16.41 16.87 1.97
C SER A 100 15.01 16.95 1.38
N GLU A 101 14.71 18.02 0.63
CA GLU A 101 13.43 18.19 -0.05
C GLU A 101 13.10 16.98 -0.93
N ARG A 102 14.08 16.52 -1.73
CA ARG A 102 13.95 15.32 -2.56
C ARG A 102 13.69 14.04 -1.75
N GLY A 103 14.28 13.89 -0.57
CA GLY A 103 14.04 12.75 0.31
C GLY A 103 12.63 12.74 0.89
N LYS A 104 12.12 13.93 1.23
CA LYS A 104 10.74 14.14 1.71
C LYS A 104 9.72 13.90 0.60
N ASP A 105 9.96 14.41 -0.60
CA ASP A 105 9.08 14.19 -1.75
C ASP A 105 9.00 12.71 -2.12
N PHE A 106 10.14 12.02 -2.12
CA PHE A 106 10.17 10.57 -2.33
C PHE A 106 9.39 9.83 -1.24
N LEU A 107 9.60 10.17 0.04
CA LEU A 107 8.87 9.57 1.15
C LEU A 107 7.37 9.75 0.99
N LEU A 108 6.92 10.97 0.70
CA LEU A 108 5.51 11.27 0.48
C LEU A 108 4.95 10.48 -0.70
N GLY A 109 5.67 10.40 -1.82
CA GLY A 109 5.21 9.63 -2.99
C GLY A 109 5.02 8.14 -2.69
N VAL A 110 5.91 7.53 -1.89
CA VAL A 110 5.76 6.12 -1.48
C VAL A 110 4.63 5.95 -0.46
N VAL A 111 4.49 6.89 0.49
CA VAL A 111 3.37 6.89 1.45
C VAL A 111 2.03 7.03 0.74
N ASP A 112 1.91 7.95 -0.22
CA ASP A 112 0.71 8.16 -1.02
C ASP A 112 0.33 6.89 -1.79
N LEU A 113 1.33 6.20 -2.35
CA LEU A 113 1.12 4.93 -3.04
C LEU A 113 0.65 3.83 -2.09
N GLU A 114 1.23 3.72 -0.88
CA GLU A 114 0.78 2.73 0.11
C GLU A 114 -0.63 2.99 0.64
N LEU A 115 -0.96 4.24 0.94
CA LEU A 115 -2.29 4.65 1.37
C LEU A 115 -3.33 4.45 0.25
N GLY A 116 -2.97 4.76 -1.00
CA GLY A 116 -3.82 4.49 -2.16
C GLY A 116 -4.03 3.00 -2.42
N LEU A 117 -3.08 2.16 -2.03
CA LEU A 117 -3.16 0.70 -2.09
C LEU A 117 -3.83 0.06 -0.86
N HIS A 118 -4.09 0.83 0.19
CA HIS A 118 -4.54 0.32 1.49
C HIS A 118 -3.66 -0.81 2.05
N SER A 119 -2.33 -0.72 1.83
CA SER A 119 -1.41 -1.84 2.06
C SER A 119 -1.32 -2.28 3.52
N LYS A 120 -1.56 -1.36 4.47
CA LYS A 120 -1.48 -1.63 5.92
C LYS A 120 -2.82 -1.87 6.61
N VAL A 121 -3.93 -1.66 5.93
CA VAL A 121 -5.28 -1.90 6.46
C VAL A 121 -5.46 -3.33 7.00
N PRO A 122 -4.99 -4.40 6.31
CA PRO A 122 -5.10 -5.76 6.84
C PRO A 122 -4.44 -5.94 8.21
N LYS A 123 -3.37 -5.19 8.50
CA LYS A 123 -2.66 -5.27 9.79
C LYS A 123 -3.47 -4.65 10.93
N VAL A 124 -4.18 -3.54 10.68
CA VAL A 124 -5.10 -2.95 11.66
C VAL A 124 -6.30 -3.89 11.90
N VAL A 125 -6.88 -4.42 10.83
CA VAL A 125 -8.01 -5.36 10.91
C VAL A 125 -7.62 -6.65 11.64
N ALA A 126 -6.39 -7.13 11.49
CA ALA A 126 -5.88 -8.27 12.24
C ALA A 126 -5.88 -8.03 13.76
N GLN A 127 -5.48 -6.84 14.20
CA GLN A 127 -5.53 -6.46 15.63
C GLN A 127 -6.98 -6.47 16.15
N TYR A 128 -7.92 -5.93 15.37
CA TYR A 128 -9.33 -5.94 15.72
C TYR A 128 -9.90 -7.35 15.84
N ASN A 129 -9.62 -8.21 14.86
CA ASN A 129 -10.09 -9.59 14.85
C ASN A 129 -9.49 -10.38 16.01
N PHE A 130 -8.21 -10.16 16.33
CA PHE A 130 -7.55 -10.77 17.47
C PHE A 130 -8.22 -10.34 18.79
N TYR A 131 -8.49 -9.03 18.94
CA TYR A 131 -9.21 -8.52 20.11
C TYR A 131 -10.60 -9.16 20.26
N ASP A 132 -11.41 -9.12 19.21
CA ASP A 132 -12.79 -9.63 19.21
C ASP A 132 -12.85 -11.15 19.45
N ALA A 133 -11.87 -11.91 18.93
CA ALA A 133 -11.86 -13.37 18.98
C ALA A 133 -11.22 -13.93 20.26
N VAL A 134 -10.16 -13.29 20.76
CA VAL A 134 -9.31 -13.83 21.84
C VAL A 134 -9.45 -13.00 23.11
N VAL A 135 -9.19 -11.69 23.03
CA VAL A 135 -9.03 -10.83 24.20
C VAL A 135 -10.37 -10.53 24.86
N ALA A 136 -11.37 -10.10 24.09
CA ALA A 136 -12.70 -9.76 24.58
C ALA A 136 -13.48 -10.95 25.14
N LYS A 137 -13.09 -12.18 24.78
CA LYS A 137 -13.72 -13.43 25.23
C LYS A 137 -12.97 -14.11 26.38
N LYS A 138 -11.84 -13.56 26.83
CA LYS A 138 -11.03 -14.10 27.91
C LYS A 138 -11.82 -14.02 29.23
N GLU A 139 -11.88 -15.13 29.98
CA GLU A 139 -12.52 -15.14 31.30
C GLU A 139 -11.83 -14.15 32.25
N GLY A 140 -12.63 -13.33 32.94
CA GLY A 140 -12.12 -12.26 33.81
C GLY A 140 -11.76 -10.95 33.11
N SER A 141 -12.01 -10.82 31.80
CA SER A 141 -11.82 -9.54 31.11
C SER A 141 -12.79 -8.48 31.63
N LYS A 142 -12.25 -7.30 31.97
CA LYS A 142 -13.04 -6.15 32.42
C LYS A 142 -13.64 -5.42 31.21
N ALA A 143 -14.88 -4.96 31.34
CA ALA A 143 -15.55 -4.16 30.32
C ALA A 143 -15.08 -2.69 30.37
N CYS A 144 -13.90 -2.42 29.81
CA CYS A 144 -13.38 -1.06 29.64
C CYS A 144 -12.83 -0.86 28.23
N SER A 145 -13.15 0.31 27.64
CA SER A 145 -12.82 0.64 26.25
C SER A 145 -11.31 0.72 25.97
N VAL A 146 -10.51 0.93 27.02
CA VAL A 146 -9.04 0.95 27.00
C VAL A 146 -8.56 0.32 28.30
N PHE A 147 -7.51 -0.51 28.20
CA PHE A 147 -6.85 -1.09 29.36
C PHE A 147 -5.43 -1.52 29.03
N VAL A 148 -4.64 -1.75 30.07
CA VAL A 148 -3.35 -2.42 29.97
C VAL A 148 -3.48 -3.84 30.47
N GLU A 149 -3.03 -4.80 29.67
CA GLU A 149 -2.75 -6.16 30.14
C GLU A 149 -1.30 -6.24 30.61
N TRP A 150 -1.10 -6.39 31.92
CA TRP A 150 0.19 -6.53 32.58
C TRP A 150 0.36 -7.96 33.07
N ASN A 151 1.29 -8.71 32.48
CA ASN A 151 1.56 -10.12 32.82
C ASN A 151 0.26 -10.98 32.92
N GLY A 152 -0.71 -10.75 32.03
CA GLY A 152 -1.99 -11.46 32.00
C GLY A 152 -3.12 -10.87 32.87
N LYS A 153 -2.84 -9.86 33.70
CA LYS A 153 -3.84 -9.13 34.52
C LYS A 153 -4.25 -7.82 33.84
N GLN A 154 -5.53 -7.47 33.90
CA GLN A 154 -6.05 -6.25 33.26
C GLN A 154 -6.24 -5.09 34.27
N GLY A 155 -5.68 -3.92 33.94
CA GLY A 155 -5.91 -2.65 34.64
C GLY A 155 -6.52 -1.60 33.70
N CYS A 156 -7.69 -1.06 34.06
CA CYS A 156 -8.40 -0.06 33.24
C CYS A 156 -8.00 1.38 33.59
N THR A 157 -7.44 1.62 34.77
CA THR A 157 -6.96 2.95 35.19
C THR A 157 -5.52 2.87 35.70
N VAL A 158 -4.86 4.02 35.80
CA VAL A 158 -3.49 4.10 36.33
C VAL A 158 -3.44 3.58 37.77
N GLU A 159 -4.41 3.90 38.62
CA GLU A 159 -4.43 3.45 40.02
C GLU A 159 -4.66 1.95 40.16
N GLU A 160 -5.45 1.35 39.26
CA GLU A 160 -5.58 -0.11 39.21
C GLU A 160 -4.27 -0.77 38.76
N LEU A 161 -3.63 -0.18 37.74
CA LEU A 161 -2.39 -0.69 37.18
C LEU A 161 -1.23 -0.58 38.16
N GLU A 162 -1.11 0.54 38.88
CA GLU A 162 -0.13 0.72 39.96
C GLU A 162 -0.22 -0.39 41.00
N LYS A 163 -1.44 -0.74 41.44
CA LYS A 163 -1.64 -1.86 42.38
C LYS A 163 -1.21 -3.20 41.81
N ILE A 164 -1.49 -3.45 40.53
CA ILE A 164 -1.08 -4.69 39.84
C ILE A 164 0.45 -4.77 39.78
N VAL A 165 1.11 -3.67 39.39
CA VAL A 165 2.57 -3.57 39.29
C VAL A 165 3.24 -3.68 40.67
N GLU A 166 2.69 -3.04 41.70
CA GLU A 166 3.18 -3.16 43.09
C GLU A 166 3.12 -4.60 43.61
N VAL A 167 2.04 -5.32 43.33
CA VAL A 167 1.91 -6.73 43.73
C VAL A 167 2.95 -7.59 43.02
N ASP A 168 3.12 -7.42 41.71
CA ASP A 168 4.09 -8.19 40.93
C ASP A 168 5.55 -7.85 41.34
N THR A 169 5.86 -6.59 41.64
CA THR A 169 7.20 -6.17 42.10
C THR A 169 7.50 -6.62 43.52
N PHE A 170 6.50 -6.65 44.42
CA PHE A 170 6.68 -7.02 45.82
C PHE A 170 6.78 -8.54 46.03
N TYR A 171 5.95 -9.33 45.33
CA TYR A 171 5.94 -10.79 45.48
C TYR A 171 6.80 -11.52 44.42
N GLY A 172 7.31 -10.82 43.42
CA GLY A 172 8.12 -11.40 42.34
C GLY A 172 7.40 -12.49 41.55
N ASP A 173 8.17 -13.41 40.98
CA ASP A 173 7.66 -14.48 40.11
C ASP A 173 6.72 -15.50 40.82
N THR A 174 6.55 -15.40 42.14
CA THR A 174 5.74 -16.37 42.92
C THR A 174 4.24 -16.30 42.61
N TYR A 175 3.74 -15.17 42.08
CA TYR A 175 2.36 -14.99 41.63
C TYR A 175 2.24 -14.74 40.12
N ARG A 176 3.34 -14.90 39.37
CA ARG A 176 3.22 -15.02 37.92
C ARG A 176 2.43 -16.28 37.63
N ASP A 177 1.41 -16.16 36.81
CA ASP A 177 0.61 -17.30 36.39
C ASP A 177 1.50 -18.24 35.58
N ASN A 178 2.09 -19.24 36.25
CA ASN A 178 2.94 -20.25 35.64
C ASN A 178 2.12 -21.27 34.83
N THR A 179 0.79 -21.10 34.71
CA THR A 179 -0.06 -21.91 33.82
C THR A 179 0.02 -21.44 32.35
N GLY A 180 1.23 -21.44 31.80
CA GLY A 180 1.43 -21.73 30.37
C GLY A 180 1.10 -20.67 29.32
N ASN A 181 0.74 -19.43 29.66
CA ASN A 181 0.63 -18.35 28.67
C ASN A 181 1.80 -17.38 28.80
N VAL A 182 2.97 -17.77 28.28
CA VAL A 182 3.96 -16.77 27.87
C VAL A 182 3.29 -15.93 26.80
N GLU A 183 3.01 -14.66 27.10
CA GLU A 183 2.32 -13.76 26.18
C GLU A 183 3.09 -13.71 24.85
N VAL A 184 2.45 -14.22 23.79
CA VAL A 184 3.08 -14.43 22.49
C VAL A 184 3.25 -13.09 21.79
N ILE A 185 4.46 -12.83 21.29
CA ILE A 185 4.71 -11.71 20.39
C ILE A 185 4.03 -12.02 19.06
N HIS A 186 3.09 -11.17 18.66
CA HIS A 186 2.44 -11.25 17.36
C HIS A 186 3.18 -10.41 16.32
N SER A 187 3.06 -10.78 15.05
CA SER A 187 3.69 -10.06 13.94
C SER A 187 3.16 -8.63 13.76
N PHE A 188 2.00 -8.31 14.36
CA PHE A 188 1.42 -6.97 14.36
C PHE A 188 1.77 -6.15 15.60
N ASP A 189 2.52 -6.71 16.55
CA ASP A 189 2.86 -5.98 17.78
C ASP A 189 3.83 -4.84 17.51
N HIS A 190 3.54 -3.70 18.14
CA HIS A 190 4.39 -2.52 18.14
C HIS A 190 5.16 -2.49 19.45
N MET A 191 6.47 -2.71 19.41
CA MET A 191 7.33 -2.69 20.59
C MET A 191 7.90 -1.29 20.79
N TYR A 192 7.73 -0.75 21.99
CA TYR A 192 8.31 0.54 22.34
C TYR A 192 9.81 0.39 22.62
N GLU A 193 10.61 1.18 21.91
CA GLU A 193 12.03 1.31 22.16
C GLU A 193 12.30 2.51 23.08
N PRO A 194 12.75 2.30 24.33
CA PRO A 194 13.03 3.40 25.25
C PRO A 194 14.13 4.30 24.72
N GLU A 195 14.03 5.60 25.05
CA GLU A 195 15.09 6.55 24.74
C GLU A 195 16.28 6.26 25.66
N LYS A 196 17.31 5.57 25.13
CA LYS A 196 18.53 5.26 25.89
C LYS A 196 19.02 6.50 26.65
N SER A 197 18.98 6.46 27.99
CA SER A 197 19.70 7.42 28.80
C SER A 197 21.19 7.30 28.44
N SER A 198 21.90 8.42 28.43
CA SER A 198 23.31 8.53 28.07
C SER A 198 24.29 7.74 28.96
N SER A 199 23.80 6.83 29.81
CA SER A 199 24.58 6.03 30.78
C SER A 199 24.96 4.63 30.32
N GLU A 200 24.49 4.15 29.17
CA GLU A 200 24.82 2.81 28.64
C GLU A 200 25.87 2.82 27.51
N LYS A 201 26.67 3.88 27.37
CA LYS A 201 27.77 3.93 26.40
C LYS A 201 29.13 3.45 26.93
N ASP A 202 29.28 3.20 28.24
CA ASP A 202 30.62 3.00 28.82
C ASP A 202 30.95 1.60 29.35
N ASN A 203 30.11 0.57 29.15
CA ASN A 203 30.44 -0.81 29.59
C ASN A 203 30.39 -1.83 28.45
N LYS A 204 31.09 -1.55 27.35
CA LYS A 204 31.40 -2.59 26.34
C LYS A 204 32.88 -2.71 25.98
N ASP A 205 33.75 -2.08 26.74
CA ASP A 205 35.20 -2.19 26.61
C ASP A 205 35.80 -2.57 27.98
N THR A 206 35.78 -3.85 28.34
CA THR A 206 36.76 -4.37 29.30
C THR A 206 37.03 -5.86 29.02
N GLU A 207 38.13 -6.06 28.31
CA GLU A 207 39.12 -7.14 28.46
C GLU A 207 38.61 -8.58 28.42
N GLU A 208 38.67 -9.15 27.21
CA GLU A 208 39.01 -10.55 27.01
C GLU A 208 40.37 -10.83 27.65
N THR A 209 40.36 -11.38 28.86
CA THR A 209 41.50 -12.13 29.41
C THR A 209 41.05 -13.56 29.59
N GLU A 210 41.68 -14.44 28.81
CA GLU A 210 41.59 -15.89 28.92
C GLU A 210 42.02 -16.32 30.33
N ASN A 211 41.08 -16.81 31.12
CA ASN A 211 41.37 -17.72 32.23
C ASN A 211 40.39 -18.89 32.10
N GLU A 212 40.96 -20.03 31.73
CA GLU A 212 40.33 -21.35 31.81
C GLU A 212 40.21 -21.73 33.29
N GLU A 213 39.03 -21.52 33.88
CA GLU A 213 38.62 -22.27 35.07
C GLU A 213 37.21 -22.81 34.84
N GLU A 214 37.10 -24.13 34.97
CA GLU A 214 35.87 -24.92 34.86
C GLU A 214 34.92 -24.54 36.02
N GLU A 215 33.88 -23.76 35.73
CA GLU A 215 32.74 -23.59 36.64
C GLU A 215 31.41 -23.90 35.94
N GLU A 216 30.52 -24.52 36.72
CA GLU A 216 29.32 -25.24 36.33
C GLU A 216 28.36 -24.47 35.41
N GLN A 217 27.74 -25.21 34.49
CA GLN A 217 26.67 -24.73 33.60
C GLN A 217 25.40 -24.39 34.40
N ASP A 218 25.38 -23.23 35.04
CA ASP A 218 24.13 -22.56 35.37
C ASP A 218 23.63 -21.84 34.11
N GLU A 219 22.56 -22.37 33.52
CA GLU A 219 21.75 -21.67 32.52
C GLU A 219 21.37 -20.28 33.07
N LYS A 220 22.08 -19.23 32.63
CA LYS A 220 21.63 -17.83 32.82
C LYS A 220 20.32 -17.64 32.06
N LYS A 221 19.20 -18.02 32.68
CA LYS A 221 17.86 -17.59 32.26
C LYS A 221 17.87 -16.07 32.31
N GLU A 222 17.71 -15.43 31.15
CA GLU A 222 17.44 -13.99 31.11
C GLU A 222 16.28 -13.68 32.07
N PRO A 223 16.37 -12.62 32.88
CA PRO A 223 15.29 -12.26 33.79
C PRO A 223 14.00 -12.06 32.98
N ILE A 224 12.92 -12.71 33.43
CA ILE A 224 11.62 -12.63 32.76
C ILE A 224 11.14 -11.18 32.83
N LYS A 225 11.30 -10.43 31.73
CA LYS A 225 10.87 -9.04 31.62
C LYS A 225 9.34 -8.96 31.78
N ASN A 226 8.85 -7.98 32.53
CA ASN A 226 7.41 -7.73 32.60
C ASN A 226 6.90 -7.30 31.23
N VAL A 227 5.71 -7.74 30.84
CA VAL A 227 5.10 -7.36 29.57
C VAL A 227 3.82 -6.60 29.86
N GLY A 228 3.73 -5.38 29.34
CA GLY A 228 2.54 -4.54 29.41
C GLY A 228 2.04 -4.17 28.02
N ILE A 229 0.80 -4.53 27.72
CA ILE A 229 0.17 -4.32 26.42
C ILE A 229 -1.01 -3.37 26.59
N LEU A 230 -0.93 -2.19 25.99
CA LEU A 230 -2.04 -1.24 25.93
C LEU A 230 -2.99 -1.63 24.79
N TYR A 231 -4.20 -2.03 25.16
CA TYR A 231 -5.32 -2.22 24.24
C TYR A 231 -6.19 -0.99 24.23
N GLY A 232 -6.39 -0.39 23.07
CA GLY A 232 -7.31 0.72 22.96
C GLY A 232 -7.30 1.45 21.64
N ASP A 233 -8.33 2.26 21.46
CA ASP A 233 -8.40 3.27 20.42
C ASP A 233 -7.82 4.59 20.97
N PRO A 234 -6.91 5.28 20.25
CA PRO A 234 -6.36 6.58 20.67
C PRO A 234 -7.42 7.65 20.98
N ARG A 235 -8.64 7.52 20.43
CA ARG A 235 -9.77 8.42 20.69
C ARG A 235 -10.36 8.25 22.09
N SER A 236 -10.22 7.08 22.68
CA SER A 236 -10.88 6.73 23.94
C SER A 236 -10.30 7.48 25.13
N ASP A 237 -11.14 7.73 26.14
CA ASP A 237 -10.71 8.40 27.37
C ASP A 237 -9.82 7.47 28.21
N GLY A 238 -8.82 8.03 28.90
CA GLY A 238 -7.81 7.27 29.65
C GLY A 238 -6.66 6.69 28.82
N PHE A 239 -6.75 6.66 27.48
CA PHE A 239 -5.67 6.15 26.61
C PHE A 239 -4.34 6.84 26.87
N MET A 240 -4.33 8.17 26.90
CA MET A 240 -3.11 8.95 27.09
C MET A 240 -2.48 8.74 28.48
N GLU A 241 -3.28 8.56 29.52
CA GLU A 241 -2.79 8.36 30.89
C GLU A 241 -2.12 6.99 31.03
N LEU A 242 -2.77 5.94 30.52
CA LEU A 242 -2.22 4.58 30.48
C LEU A 242 -0.98 4.51 29.58
N HIS A 243 -1.02 5.19 28.42
CA HIS A 243 0.13 5.29 27.51
C HIS A 243 1.35 5.90 28.22
N LYS A 244 1.18 7.05 28.89
CA LYS A 244 2.26 7.74 29.63
C LYS A 244 2.81 6.88 30.77
N PHE A 245 1.93 6.22 31.52
CA PHE A 245 2.35 5.30 32.58
C PHE A 245 3.22 4.16 32.03
N MET A 246 2.78 3.50 30.96
CA MET A 246 3.52 2.39 30.36
C MET A 246 4.83 2.82 29.71
N LYS A 247 4.84 3.97 29.04
CA LYS A 247 6.04 4.59 28.48
C LYS A 247 7.07 4.85 29.57
N TYR A 248 6.66 5.45 30.70
CA TYR A 248 7.52 5.68 31.85
C TYR A 248 8.14 4.39 32.39
N ARG A 249 7.33 3.33 32.57
CA ARG A 249 7.82 2.02 33.02
C ARG A 249 8.81 1.40 32.05
N ALA A 250 8.55 1.50 30.75
CA ALA A 250 9.48 0.99 29.74
C ALA A 250 10.79 1.79 29.68
N ASP A 251 10.73 3.11 29.85
CA ASP A 251 11.92 3.98 29.93
C ASP A 251 12.78 3.67 31.18
N GLN A 252 12.18 3.19 32.28
CA GLN A 252 12.92 2.69 33.44
C GLN A 252 13.51 1.27 33.24
N GLY A 253 13.14 0.57 32.17
CA GLY A 253 13.51 -0.82 31.95
C GLY A 253 12.69 -1.83 32.77
N ASP A 254 11.60 -1.38 33.42
CA ASP A 254 10.76 -2.22 34.29
C ASP A 254 9.91 -3.21 33.49
N ALA A 255 9.55 -2.85 32.25
CA ALA A 255 8.67 -3.62 31.39
C ALA A 255 8.91 -3.39 29.90
N GLU A 256 8.59 -4.39 29.11
CA GLU A 256 8.37 -4.26 27.68
C GLU A 256 6.97 -3.69 27.45
N TYR A 257 6.89 -2.60 26.68
CA TYR A 257 5.64 -1.91 26.38
C TYR A 257 5.22 -2.13 24.92
N ARG A 258 3.96 -2.52 24.71
CA ARG A 258 3.35 -2.72 23.39
C ARG A 258 2.00 -2.01 23.25
N ILE A 259 1.62 -1.66 22.02
CA ILE A 259 0.29 -1.12 21.69
C ILE A 259 -0.43 -2.05 20.72
N ARG A 260 -1.69 -2.38 21.01
CA ARG A 260 -2.64 -3.09 20.13
C ARG A 260 -3.92 -2.25 19.99
N PHE A 261 -4.30 -1.93 18.76
CA PHE A 261 -5.51 -1.15 18.49
C PHE A 261 -6.77 -2.00 18.66
N THR A 262 -7.82 -1.38 19.21
CA THR A 262 -9.17 -1.98 19.30
C THR A 262 -10.16 -1.18 18.46
N LYS A 263 -11.30 -1.79 18.12
CA LYS A 263 -12.41 -1.04 17.51
C LYS A 263 -13.05 -0.14 18.57
N LYS A 264 -13.55 1.01 18.13
CA LYS A 264 -14.37 1.88 18.98
C LYS A 264 -15.69 1.16 19.34
N GLU A 265 -15.93 0.92 20.63
CA GLU A 265 -17.07 0.15 21.13
C GLU A 265 -18.46 0.70 20.73
N ASN A 266 -18.56 2.00 20.44
CA ASN A 266 -19.81 2.70 20.09
C ASN A 266 -19.77 3.39 18.71
N GLY A 267 -18.94 2.92 17.79
CA GLY A 267 -18.96 3.40 16.41
C GLY A 267 -20.20 2.88 15.67
N GLU A 268 -20.85 3.72 14.85
CA GLU A 268 -21.70 3.19 13.79
C GLU A 268 -20.88 2.21 12.95
N LYS A 269 -21.48 1.09 12.52
CA LYS A 269 -20.80 0.13 11.63
C LYS A 269 -20.24 0.89 10.43
N GLY A 270 -18.92 0.83 10.28
CA GLY A 270 -18.23 1.46 9.18
C GLY A 270 -18.67 0.86 7.85
N LYS A 271 -18.46 1.59 6.76
CA LYS A 271 -18.66 1.01 5.43
C LYS A 271 -17.52 0.03 5.14
N ASN A 272 -17.83 -1.03 4.39
CA ASN A 272 -16.83 -1.97 3.94
C ASN A 272 -15.77 -1.27 3.09
N MET A 273 -14.51 -1.64 3.29
CA MET A 273 -13.38 -1.03 2.59
C MET A 273 -13.46 -1.31 1.08
N ILE A 274 -13.23 -0.28 0.27
CA ILE A 274 -13.04 -0.42 -1.18
C ILE A 274 -11.59 -0.84 -1.40
N LEU A 275 -11.38 -1.92 -2.14
CA LEU A 275 -10.03 -2.41 -2.43
C LEU A 275 -9.46 -1.71 -3.66
N SER A 276 -8.14 -1.71 -3.78
CA SER A 276 -7.38 -1.22 -4.93
C SER A 276 -6.28 -2.23 -5.30
N GLY A 277 -5.52 -1.96 -6.37
CA GLY A 277 -4.47 -2.86 -6.85
C GLY A 277 -4.96 -4.06 -7.66
N TYR A 278 -6.24 -4.10 -8.06
CA TYR A 278 -6.79 -5.10 -8.96
C TYR A 278 -6.89 -4.58 -10.40
N ARG A 279 -7.04 -5.51 -11.36
CA ARG A 279 -7.32 -5.21 -12.76
C ARG A 279 -8.71 -5.70 -13.15
N VAL A 280 -9.36 -4.95 -14.03
CA VAL A 280 -10.64 -5.33 -14.64
C VAL A 280 -10.39 -5.59 -16.11
N GLU A 281 -10.79 -6.76 -16.58
CA GLU A 281 -10.67 -7.15 -17.98
C GLU A 281 -12.06 -7.30 -18.59
N LEU A 282 -12.29 -6.61 -19.72
CA LEU A 282 -13.47 -6.79 -20.55
C LEU A 282 -13.12 -7.65 -21.76
N ALA A 283 -13.18 -8.96 -21.58
CA ALA A 283 -12.84 -9.92 -22.63
C ALA A 283 -13.94 -9.97 -23.71
N LEU A 284 -13.54 -9.81 -24.98
CA LEU A 284 -14.45 -9.95 -26.12
C LEU A 284 -14.75 -11.44 -26.38
N LYS A 285 -15.97 -11.88 -26.07
CA LYS A 285 -16.40 -13.28 -26.25
C LYS A 285 -16.60 -13.68 -27.72
N SER A 286 -17.05 -12.75 -28.57
CA SER A 286 -17.11 -12.94 -30.03
C SER A 286 -16.80 -11.61 -30.72
N THR A 287 -15.94 -11.65 -31.73
CA THR A 287 -15.61 -10.50 -32.58
C THR A 287 -16.59 -10.32 -33.74
N GLU A 288 -17.60 -11.19 -33.86
CA GLU A 288 -18.57 -11.19 -34.97
C GLU A 288 -19.81 -10.31 -34.69
N TYR A 289 -19.91 -9.71 -33.51
CA TYR A 289 -21.04 -8.84 -33.20
C TYR A 289 -20.83 -7.47 -33.85
N ARG A 290 -21.53 -7.28 -34.98
CA ARG A 290 -21.90 -5.96 -35.45
C ARG A 290 -22.62 -5.27 -34.28
N VAL A 291 -22.06 -4.16 -33.78
CA VAL A 291 -22.68 -3.34 -32.73
C VAL A 291 -24.02 -2.85 -33.27
N VAL A 292 -25.08 -3.62 -33.02
CA VAL A 292 -26.45 -3.13 -33.06
C VAL A 292 -26.68 -2.57 -31.67
N ASP A 293 -27.18 -1.35 -31.63
CA ASP A 293 -27.44 -0.62 -30.41
C ASP A 293 -28.58 -1.31 -29.63
N ASP A 294 -28.21 -2.24 -28.76
CA ASP A 294 -29.14 -3.05 -27.96
C ASP A 294 -29.62 -2.29 -26.70
N THR A 295 -29.38 -0.98 -26.61
CA THR A 295 -29.83 -0.12 -25.49
C THR A 295 -31.35 -0.08 -25.29
N GLY A 296 -32.13 -0.63 -26.23
CA GLY A 296 -33.58 -0.80 -26.13
C GLY A 296 -34.07 -2.22 -25.78
N LEU A 297 -33.18 -3.21 -25.63
CA LEU A 297 -33.58 -4.62 -25.45
C LEU A 297 -33.76 -5.05 -24.00
N PHE A 298 -33.24 -4.29 -23.04
CA PHE A 298 -33.43 -4.54 -21.61
C PHE A 298 -34.43 -3.54 -21.04
N SER A 299 -35.55 -4.03 -20.50
CA SER A 299 -36.46 -3.15 -19.77
C SER A 299 -35.74 -2.64 -18.52
N SER A 300 -35.85 -1.34 -18.24
CA SER A 300 -35.27 -0.66 -17.07
C SER A 300 -35.63 -1.26 -15.71
N LYS A 301 -36.55 -2.24 -15.69
CA LYS A 301 -36.93 -3.00 -14.50
C LYS A 301 -36.00 -4.16 -14.18
N GLU A 302 -35.40 -4.83 -15.18
CA GLU A 302 -34.52 -5.98 -14.94
C GLU A 302 -33.09 -5.56 -14.54
N LEU A 303 -32.63 -4.40 -15.01
CA LEU A 303 -31.33 -3.82 -14.64
C LEU A 303 -31.30 -3.29 -13.20
N ARG A 304 -32.44 -2.82 -12.68
CA ARG A 304 -32.57 -2.23 -11.34
C ARG A 304 -32.46 -3.24 -10.19
N GLU A 305 -32.61 -4.54 -10.45
CA GLU A 305 -32.45 -5.59 -9.43
C GLU A 305 -30.99 -6.05 -9.29
N GLN A 306 -30.11 -5.71 -10.24
CA GLN A 306 -28.67 -6.03 -10.20
C GLN A 306 -27.76 -4.81 -9.98
N GLU A 307 -28.26 -3.59 -10.19
CA GLU A 307 -27.53 -2.38 -9.84
C GLU A 307 -27.49 -2.22 -8.31
N GLY A 308 -26.29 -2.32 -7.73
CA GLY A 308 -26.04 -1.78 -6.40
C GLY A 308 -26.52 -0.33 -6.34
N LYS A 309 -27.18 0.06 -5.24
CA LYS A 309 -27.79 1.38 -5.09
C LYS A 309 -26.79 2.48 -5.50
N GLU A 310 -27.20 3.39 -6.39
CA GLU A 310 -26.36 4.50 -6.87
C GLU A 310 -25.76 5.33 -5.72
N ASP A 311 -26.46 5.40 -4.58
CA ASP A 311 -26.06 6.06 -3.33
C ASP A 311 -24.84 5.41 -2.63
N GLU A 312 -24.39 4.23 -3.07
CA GLU A 312 -23.23 3.52 -2.52
C GLU A 312 -21.90 3.81 -3.25
N TRP A 313 -21.91 4.61 -4.31
CA TRP A 313 -20.69 5.12 -4.94
C TRP A 313 -20.22 6.37 -4.19
N ILE A 314 -19.30 6.16 -3.25
CA ILE A 314 -18.71 7.25 -2.46
C ILE A 314 -17.51 7.80 -3.23
N GLY A 315 -17.59 9.06 -3.64
CA GLY A 315 -16.52 9.78 -4.32
C GLY A 315 -17.03 10.55 -5.53
N GLU A 316 -16.48 11.75 -5.75
CA GLU A 316 -16.50 12.39 -7.06
C GLU A 316 -16.03 11.36 -8.11
N ARG A 317 -16.51 11.44 -9.35
CA ARG A 317 -16.15 10.51 -10.44
C ARG A 317 -14.63 10.47 -10.62
N VAL A 318 -13.93 9.64 -9.85
CA VAL A 318 -12.53 9.37 -10.07
C VAL A 318 -12.51 8.45 -11.27
N ASN A 319 -12.46 9.06 -12.45
CA ASN A 319 -12.06 8.36 -13.66
C ASN A 319 -10.60 7.96 -13.42
N ILE A 320 -10.37 6.72 -12.98
CA ILE A 320 -9.03 6.09 -12.84
C ILE A 320 -8.49 5.73 -14.25
N GLY A 321 -8.90 6.47 -15.26
CA GLY A 321 -8.47 6.30 -16.63
C GLY A 321 -8.56 7.65 -17.34
N PRO A 322 -7.77 7.82 -18.41
CA PRO A 322 -7.72 9.08 -19.15
C PRO A 322 -9.12 9.44 -19.61
N ARG A 323 -9.56 10.66 -19.28
CA ARG A 323 -10.89 11.10 -19.70
C ARG A 323 -10.90 11.08 -21.22
N ALA A 324 -12.04 10.79 -21.83
CA ALA A 324 -12.17 10.86 -23.29
C ALA A 324 -11.73 12.24 -23.84
N GLN A 325 -11.81 13.28 -23.01
CA GLN A 325 -11.35 14.65 -23.29
C GLN A 325 -9.84 14.86 -23.22
N ASP A 326 -9.06 13.91 -22.69
CA ASP A 326 -7.60 14.01 -22.57
C ASP A 326 -6.92 13.34 -23.75
N ARG A 327 -7.60 12.41 -24.42
CA ARG A 327 -7.09 11.63 -25.57
C ARG A 327 -6.74 12.50 -26.77
N SER A 328 -5.90 12.01 -27.68
CA SER A 328 -5.59 12.73 -28.93
C SER A 328 -6.82 12.94 -29.82
N ALA A 329 -6.76 13.89 -30.75
CA ALA A 329 -7.85 14.20 -31.65
C ALA A 329 -8.26 12.99 -32.52
N GLU A 330 -7.29 12.17 -32.92
CA GLU A 330 -7.47 10.94 -33.69
C GLU A 330 -8.26 9.90 -32.88
N LEU A 331 -7.87 9.67 -31.62
CA LEU A 331 -8.54 8.71 -30.75
C LEU A 331 -9.95 9.18 -30.37
N ARG A 332 -10.16 10.49 -30.14
CA ARG A 332 -11.50 11.06 -29.89
C ARG A 332 -12.46 10.86 -31.06
N GLN A 333 -11.95 10.86 -32.29
CA GLN A 333 -12.78 10.57 -33.46
C GLN A 333 -13.17 9.09 -33.51
N ALA A 334 -12.24 8.19 -33.18
CA ALA A 334 -12.51 6.76 -33.05
C ALA A 334 -13.47 6.45 -31.87
N ASP A 335 -13.43 7.25 -30.80
CA ASP A 335 -14.35 7.12 -29.68
C ASP A 335 -15.81 7.36 -30.04
N LYS A 336 -16.07 8.28 -30.97
CA LYS A 336 -17.43 8.60 -31.45
C LYS A 336 -18.06 7.48 -32.28
N LYS A 337 -17.26 6.57 -32.82
CA LYS A 337 -17.69 5.43 -33.63
C LYS A 337 -16.81 4.23 -33.29
N PRO A 338 -17.05 3.53 -32.17
CA PRO A 338 -16.28 2.35 -31.82
C PRO A 338 -16.50 1.27 -32.88
N ILE A 339 -15.50 1.06 -33.74
CA ILE A 339 -15.50 0.00 -34.75
C ILE A 339 -14.39 -0.97 -34.38
N VAL A 340 -14.79 -2.18 -33.99
CA VAL A 340 -13.87 -3.32 -33.93
C VAL A 340 -13.89 -3.97 -35.32
N LYS A 341 -12.90 -3.67 -36.16
CA LYS A 341 -12.78 -4.29 -37.49
C LYS A 341 -12.24 -5.71 -37.35
N GLU A 342 -12.76 -6.63 -38.16
CA GLU A 342 -12.28 -8.01 -38.24
C GLU A 342 -10.80 -8.06 -38.63
N ARG A 343 -10.06 -8.99 -38.01
CA ARG A 343 -8.61 -9.16 -38.16
C ARG A 343 -8.26 -9.75 -39.53
N THR A 344 -8.32 -8.97 -40.59
CA THR A 344 -7.93 -9.41 -41.95
C THR A 344 -6.50 -8.96 -42.29
N GLY A 345 -5.48 -9.56 -41.66
CA GLY A 345 -4.07 -9.26 -41.97
C GLY A 345 -3.04 -9.83 -40.98
N LYS A 346 -1.75 -9.85 -41.37
CA LYS A 346 -0.63 -10.24 -40.48
C LYS A 346 -0.51 -9.22 -39.32
N MET A 347 -0.18 -9.67 -38.11
CA MET A 347 -0.09 -8.86 -36.87
C MET A 347 1.11 -7.89 -36.85
N GLU A 348 2.19 -8.25 -37.56
CA GLU A 348 3.47 -7.53 -37.58
C GLU A 348 3.42 -6.05 -38.05
N PRO A 349 2.60 -5.64 -39.03
CA PRO A 349 2.48 -4.23 -39.38
C PRO A 349 1.73 -3.40 -38.32
N ALA A 350 0.87 -4.02 -37.51
CA ALA A 350 0.01 -3.31 -36.55
C ALA A 350 0.81 -2.85 -35.32
N SER A 351 1.61 -3.74 -34.73
CA SER A 351 2.46 -3.41 -33.58
C SER A 351 3.50 -2.35 -33.93
N MET A 352 4.10 -2.43 -35.12
CA MET A 352 5.10 -1.47 -35.60
C MET A 352 4.49 -0.09 -35.85
N LYS A 353 3.27 -0.03 -36.40
CA LYS A 353 2.53 1.23 -36.56
C LYS A 353 2.05 1.80 -35.23
N ALA A 354 1.66 0.95 -34.28
CA ALA A 354 1.34 1.38 -32.92
C ALA A 354 2.58 2.03 -32.25
N ALA A 355 3.74 1.37 -32.33
CA ALA A 355 5.00 1.92 -31.83
C ALA A 355 5.37 3.24 -32.52
N GLN A 356 5.18 3.34 -33.85
CA GLN A 356 5.38 4.58 -34.58
C GLN A 356 4.47 5.71 -34.06
N MET A 357 3.17 5.42 -33.89
CA MET A 357 2.18 6.39 -33.39
C MET A 357 2.52 6.85 -31.97
N ILE A 358 3.00 5.96 -31.10
CA ILE A 358 3.44 6.30 -29.74
C ILE A 358 4.66 7.23 -29.75
N LEU A 359 5.68 6.89 -30.56
CA LEU A 359 6.93 7.67 -30.62
C LEU A 359 6.77 9.04 -31.28
N GLU A 360 5.75 9.21 -32.13
CA GLU A 360 5.45 10.48 -32.79
C GLU A 360 4.46 11.36 -32.02
N ALA A 361 3.82 10.83 -30.98
CA ALA A 361 2.88 11.59 -30.17
C ALA A 361 3.59 12.67 -29.33
N GLU A 362 2.86 13.75 -29.01
CA GLU A 362 3.35 14.80 -28.09
C GLU A 362 3.59 14.24 -26.68
N GLU A 363 2.74 13.29 -26.25
CA GLU A 363 2.85 12.60 -24.97
C GLU A 363 2.92 11.07 -25.18
N PRO A 364 4.12 10.51 -25.42
CA PRO A 364 4.28 9.09 -25.77
C PRO A 364 3.76 8.13 -24.70
N LEU A 365 3.97 8.44 -23.42
CA LEU A 365 3.55 7.56 -22.32
C LEU A 365 2.02 7.50 -22.21
N ASN A 366 1.35 8.65 -22.33
CA ASN A 366 -0.11 8.72 -22.31
C ASN A 366 -0.69 8.02 -23.54
N MET A 367 -0.09 8.20 -24.73
CA MET A 367 -0.50 7.49 -25.94
C MET A 367 -0.36 5.96 -25.79
N LEU A 368 0.72 5.49 -25.17
CA LEU A 368 0.91 4.06 -24.86
C LEU A 368 -0.21 3.55 -23.94
N GLU A 369 -0.52 4.26 -22.87
CA GLU A 369 -1.61 3.91 -21.95
C GLU A 369 -2.96 3.85 -22.67
N TRP A 370 -3.28 4.85 -23.49
CA TRP A 370 -4.54 4.91 -24.24
C TRP A 370 -4.69 3.74 -25.19
N LEU A 371 -3.64 3.46 -25.97
CA LEU A 371 -3.64 2.36 -26.94
C LEU A 371 -3.63 0.99 -26.25
N ALA A 372 -2.95 0.84 -25.12
CA ALA A 372 -2.92 -0.42 -24.37
C ALA A 372 -4.26 -0.73 -23.69
N THR A 373 -4.91 0.28 -23.12
CA THR A 373 -6.19 0.14 -22.40
C THR A 373 -7.34 -0.29 -23.32
N ASP A 374 -7.47 0.37 -24.48
CA ASP A 374 -8.58 0.17 -25.42
C ASP A 374 -8.10 -0.40 -26.77
N TYR A 375 -7.05 -1.26 -26.76
CA TYR A 375 -6.39 -1.74 -27.99
C TYR A 375 -7.35 -2.24 -29.10
N PRO A 376 -8.34 -3.11 -28.80
CA PRO A 376 -9.25 -3.62 -29.84
C PRO A 376 -9.99 -2.51 -30.59
N LYS A 377 -10.35 -1.43 -29.89
CA LYS A 377 -11.08 -0.27 -30.41
C LYS A 377 -10.23 0.52 -31.41
N TYR A 378 -8.94 0.71 -31.11
CA TYR A 378 -8.05 1.57 -31.90
C TYR A 378 -7.25 0.83 -32.98
N SER A 379 -7.37 -0.50 -33.05
CA SER A 379 -6.66 -1.35 -34.02
C SER A 379 -6.72 -0.83 -35.46
N HIS A 380 -7.88 -0.37 -35.93
CA HIS A 380 -8.06 0.16 -37.28
C HIS A 380 -7.36 1.53 -37.49
N VAL A 381 -7.36 2.39 -36.48
CA VAL A 381 -6.70 3.70 -36.50
C VAL A 381 -5.19 3.52 -36.65
N MET A 382 -4.61 2.61 -35.86
CA MET A 382 -3.18 2.28 -35.93
C MET A 382 -2.79 1.75 -37.31
N MET A 383 -3.61 0.90 -37.92
CA MET A 383 -3.34 0.35 -39.25
C MET A 383 -3.38 1.39 -40.37
N GLU A 384 -4.23 2.40 -40.25
CA GLU A 384 -4.37 3.50 -41.22
C GLU A 384 -3.34 4.61 -40.97
N TYR A 385 -2.58 4.55 -39.86
CA TYR A 385 -1.55 5.53 -39.53
C TYR A 385 -0.48 5.60 -40.63
N LYS A 386 -0.11 6.83 -41.00
CA LYS A 386 0.76 7.11 -42.15
C LYS A 386 2.19 6.71 -41.82
N ASN A 387 2.81 5.93 -42.69
CA ASN A 387 4.20 5.53 -42.54
C ASN A 387 5.13 6.76 -42.56
N SER A 388 6.13 6.76 -41.69
CA SER A 388 7.19 7.77 -41.61
C SER A 388 8.58 7.12 -41.58
N SER A 389 9.62 7.95 -41.52
CA SER A 389 11.01 7.50 -41.30
C SER A 389 11.24 6.83 -39.94
N VAL A 390 10.35 7.01 -38.95
CA VAL A 390 10.42 6.33 -37.65
C VAL A 390 10.16 4.82 -37.83
N LEU A 391 9.24 4.45 -38.71
CA LEU A 391 8.91 3.05 -39.00
C LEU A 391 10.11 2.30 -39.62
N GLU A 392 10.90 2.98 -40.46
CA GLU A 392 12.12 2.42 -41.05
C GLU A 392 13.16 2.11 -39.96
N LYS A 393 13.42 3.08 -39.06
CA LYS A 393 14.31 2.90 -37.92
C LYS A 393 13.87 1.76 -37.00
N LEU A 394 12.57 1.66 -36.70
CA LEU A 394 12.04 0.57 -35.88
C LEU A 394 12.29 -0.80 -36.51
N ASN A 395 12.18 -0.92 -37.84
CA ASN A 395 12.47 -2.18 -38.54
C ASN A 395 13.95 -2.56 -38.48
N GLU A 396 14.86 -1.57 -38.54
CA GLU A 396 16.30 -1.77 -38.37
C GLU A 396 16.61 -2.31 -36.96
N TYR A 397 16.09 -1.64 -35.92
CA TYR A 397 16.25 -2.08 -34.53
C TYR A 397 15.73 -3.51 -34.30
N ARG A 398 14.56 -3.84 -34.86
CA ARG A 398 13.99 -5.20 -34.76
C ARG A 398 14.88 -6.25 -35.43
N SER A 399 15.53 -5.92 -36.54
CA SER A 399 16.38 -6.87 -37.27
C SER A 399 17.68 -7.22 -36.56
N GLY A 400 18.17 -6.34 -35.67
CA GLY A 400 19.37 -6.55 -34.86
C GLY A 400 19.11 -7.16 -33.47
N ALA A 401 17.86 -7.14 -32.98
CA ALA A 401 17.50 -7.62 -31.66
C ALA A 401 16.95 -9.05 -31.72
N ASN A 402 17.62 -9.98 -31.03
CA ASN A 402 17.01 -11.26 -30.71
C ASN A 402 15.98 -11.04 -29.58
N GLN A 403 14.73 -11.38 -29.90
CA GLN A 403 13.61 -11.74 -29.01
C GLN A 403 12.57 -10.67 -28.64
N ASN A 404 11.32 -11.05 -28.91
CA ASN A 404 10.08 -10.53 -28.32
C ASN A 404 10.01 -10.91 -26.84
N VAL A 405 10.81 -10.25 -25.98
CA VAL A 405 10.71 -10.44 -24.52
C VAL A 405 10.33 -9.11 -23.89
N ASN A 406 9.15 -9.07 -23.29
CA ASN A 406 8.78 -7.98 -22.39
C ASN A 406 9.62 -8.15 -21.13
N MET A 407 10.59 -7.26 -20.93
CA MET A 407 11.47 -7.28 -19.76
C MET A 407 11.40 -5.92 -19.08
N ILE A 408 11.00 -5.92 -17.81
CA ILE A 408 11.04 -4.75 -16.95
C ILE A 408 12.19 -4.96 -15.97
N THR A 409 12.99 -3.92 -15.76
CA THR A 409 14.09 -3.94 -14.81
C THR A 409 14.01 -2.76 -13.86
N MET A 410 14.31 -3.00 -12.57
CA MET A 410 14.51 -1.98 -11.56
C MET A 410 15.99 -1.96 -11.19
N ASN A 411 16.75 -0.95 -11.62
CA ASN A 411 18.20 -0.85 -11.42
C ASN A 411 18.95 -2.17 -11.75
N GLY A 412 18.70 -2.70 -12.94
CA GLY A 412 19.28 -3.98 -13.41
C GLY A 412 18.62 -5.25 -12.85
N LEU A 413 17.75 -5.16 -11.84
CA LEU A 413 16.99 -6.31 -11.34
C LEU A 413 15.83 -6.60 -12.30
N ARG A 414 15.83 -7.77 -12.95
CA ARG A 414 14.70 -8.22 -13.77
C ARG A 414 13.49 -8.50 -12.89
N LEU A 415 12.36 -7.85 -13.19
CA LEU A 415 11.09 -8.07 -12.53
C LEU A 415 10.28 -9.09 -13.35
N GLY A 416 9.88 -10.18 -12.70
CA GLY A 416 8.95 -11.14 -13.28
C GLY A 416 7.50 -10.65 -13.20
N GLU A 417 6.57 -11.38 -13.82
CA GLU A 417 5.14 -11.01 -13.77
C GLU A 417 4.58 -10.91 -12.35
N VAL A 418 5.08 -11.74 -11.42
CA VAL A 418 4.69 -11.71 -10.00
C VAL A 418 5.20 -10.46 -9.28
N ASP A 419 6.34 -9.93 -9.70
CA ASP A 419 6.95 -8.73 -9.09
C ASP A 419 6.27 -7.43 -9.57
N LEU A 420 5.46 -7.51 -10.63
CA LEU A 420 4.72 -6.38 -11.21
C LEU A 420 3.37 -6.12 -10.52
N GLU A 421 3.08 -6.82 -9.42
CA GLU A 421 1.97 -6.49 -8.55
C GLU A 421 2.24 -5.16 -7.81
N PRO A 422 1.27 -4.22 -7.70
CA PRO A 422 1.50 -2.91 -7.08
C PRO A 422 2.12 -2.98 -5.67
N PHE A 423 1.70 -3.93 -4.85
CA PHE A 423 2.25 -4.13 -3.51
C PHE A 423 3.74 -4.53 -3.53
N LYS A 424 4.13 -5.39 -4.49
CA LYS A 424 5.52 -5.83 -4.66
C LYS A 424 6.41 -4.75 -5.25
N ILE A 425 5.87 -3.91 -6.11
CA ILE A 425 6.57 -2.73 -6.64
C ILE A 425 6.93 -1.78 -5.51
N VAL A 426 6.00 -1.49 -4.59
CA VAL A 426 6.28 -0.66 -3.39
C VAL A 426 7.40 -1.28 -2.57
N GLU A 427 7.28 -2.56 -2.19
CA GLU A 427 8.32 -3.27 -1.42
C GLU A 427 9.68 -3.24 -2.13
N GLY A 428 9.68 -3.38 -3.46
CA GLY A 428 10.86 -3.33 -4.31
C GLY A 428 11.54 -1.97 -4.30
N ILE A 429 10.77 -0.90 -4.50
CA ILE A 429 11.25 0.50 -4.47
C ILE A 429 11.89 0.81 -3.11
N GLU A 430 11.26 0.40 -2.02
CA GLU A 430 11.78 0.65 -0.68
C GLU A 430 13.08 -0.10 -0.41
N ARG A 431 13.10 -1.40 -0.75
CA ARG A 431 14.29 -2.25 -0.59
C ARG A 431 15.46 -1.67 -1.36
N GLU A 432 15.22 -1.24 -2.59
CA GLU A 432 16.22 -0.66 -3.46
C GLU A 432 16.75 0.67 -2.91
N ARG A 433 15.85 1.54 -2.44
CA ARG A 433 16.24 2.82 -1.83
C ARG A 433 17.06 2.63 -0.56
N LYS A 434 16.70 1.66 0.28
CA LYS A 434 17.47 1.29 1.49
C LYS A 434 18.88 0.80 1.13
N ALA A 435 19.01 -0.01 0.09
CA ALA A 435 20.31 -0.49 -0.39
C ALA A 435 21.20 0.67 -0.90
N ILE A 436 20.64 1.56 -1.72
CA ILE A 436 21.34 2.75 -2.23
C ILE A 436 21.81 3.63 -1.06
N LYS A 437 20.94 3.90 -0.09
CA LYS A 437 21.29 4.74 1.05
C LYS A 437 22.44 4.17 1.87
N ARG A 438 22.47 2.85 2.10
CA ARG A 438 23.61 2.21 2.79
C ARG A 438 24.92 2.44 2.05
N LEU A 439 24.91 2.47 0.73
CA LEU A 439 26.10 2.80 -0.08
C LEU A 439 26.45 4.29 0.02
N GLU A 440 25.46 5.18 0.08
CA GLU A 440 25.68 6.61 0.34
C GLU A 440 26.33 6.86 1.71
N GLU A 441 25.98 6.07 2.73
CA GLU A 441 26.63 6.12 4.06
C GLU A 441 28.12 5.75 4.01
N PHE A 442 28.56 4.95 3.02
CA PHE A 442 29.97 4.67 2.74
C PHE A 442 30.66 5.73 1.85
N GLY A 443 29.95 6.80 1.48
CA GLY A 443 30.49 7.92 0.72
C GLY A 443 30.34 7.80 -0.80
N LEU A 444 29.56 6.84 -1.32
CA LEU A 444 29.23 6.79 -2.74
C LEU A 444 28.15 7.83 -3.08
N SER A 445 28.20 8.37 -4.30
CA SER A 445 27.07 9.16 -4.81
C SER A 445 25.88 8.25 -5.14
N THR A 446 24.67 8.81 -5.22
CA THR A 446 23.47 8.06 -5.61
C THR A 446 23.64 7.39 -6.97
N GLU A 447 24.27 8.08 -7.92
CA GLU A 447 24.49 7.57 -9.29
C GLU A 447 25.50 6.42 -9.29
N ASP A 448 26.62 6.58 -8.56
CA ASP A 448 27.63 5.52 -8.43
C ASP A 448 27.06 4.29 -7.74
N ALA A 449 26.22 4.47 -6.72
CA ALA A 449 25.56 3.39 -6.01
C ALA A 449 24.59 2.62 -6.94
N VAL A 450 23.78 3.32 -7.74
CA VAL A 450 22.87 2.69 -8.71
C VAL A 450 23.67 1.95 -9.78
N ASN A 451 24.72 2.57 -10.33
CA ASN A 451 25.57 1.96 -11.33
C ASN A 451 26.23 0.69 -10.78
N TYR A 452 26.81 0.75 -9.58
CA TYR A 452 27.43 -0.38 -8.90
C TYR A 452 26.45 -1.57 -8.71
N ILE A 453 25.23 -1.29 -8.23
CA ILE A 453 24.20 -2.32 -8.05
C ILE A 453 23.78 -2.92 -9.40
N SER A 454 23.54 -2.06 -10.40
CA SER A 454 23.08 -2.50 -11.72
C SER A 454 24.10 -3.37 -12.44
N GLU A 455 25.37 -2.96 -12.46
CA GLU A 455 26.45 -3.74 -13.08
C GLU A 455 26.63 -5.11 -12.43
N GLY A 456 26.52 -5.18 -11.10
CA GLY A 456 26.59 -6.44 -10.36
C GLY A 456 25.46 -7.39 -10.77
N ARG A 457 24.23 -6.88 -10.90
CA ARG A 457 23.05 -7.66 -11.28
C ARG A 457 23.08 -8.12 -12.73
N GLU A 458 23.58 -7.29 -13.64
CA GLU A 458 23.75 -7.68 -15.05
C GLU A 458 24.74 -8.83 -15.21
N LYS A 459 25.86 -8.79 -14.46
CA LYS A 459 26.86 -9.87 -14.45
C LYS A 459 26.28 -11.18 -13.88
N LEU A 460 25.57 -11.10 -12.75
CA LEU A 460 24.91 -12.26 -12.13
C LEU A 460 23.79 -12.84 -13.01
N GLY A 461 23.02 -12.00 -13.69
CA GLY A 461 21.98 -12.43 -14.62
C GLY A 461 22.51 -13.09 -15.91
N ALA A 462 23.80 -12.87 -16.23
CA ALA A 462 24.50 -13.53 -17.33
C ALA A 462 25.18 -14.85 -16.90
N GLU A 463 25.62 -14.94 -15.64
CA GLU A 463 26.18 -16.16 -15.06
C GLU A 463 25.08 -17.09 -14.53
N GLY A 464 24.47 -17.86 -15.42
CA GLY A 464 23.85 -19.13 -15.05
C GLY A 464 24.93 -20.15 -14.68
N SER A 465 25.70 -19.90 -13.62
CA SER A 465 26.72 -20.84 -13.16
C SER A 465 26.00 -22.06 -12.57
N LYS A 466 25.95 -23.14 -13.35
CA LYS A 466 25.67 -24.46 -12.77
C LYS A 466 26.85 -24.77 -11.86
N GLU A 467 26.65 -24.62 -10.55
CA GLU A 467 27.59 -25.16 -9.58
C GLU A 467 27.63 -26.68 -9.78
N LEU A 468 28.76 -27.15 -10.32
CA LEU A 468 29.01 -28.57 -10.52
C LEU A 468 29.66 -29.10 -9.25
N TYR A 469 28.88 -29.87 -8.49
CA TYR A 469 29.39 -30.58 -7.32
C TYR A 469 30.03 -31.90 -7.76
N ASP A 470 31.24 -32.19 -7.26
CA ASP A 470 31.86 -33.50 -7.47
C ASP A 470 31.10 -34.54 -6.64
N THR A 471 30.34 -35.38 -7.34
CA THR A 471 29.54 -36.45 -6.73
C THR A 471 30.26 -37.81 -6.79
N ARG A 472 31.55 -37.85 -7.14
CA ARG A 472 32.30 -39.10 -7.20
C ARG A 472 32.72 -39.54 -5.79
N GLU A 473 32.04 -40.56 -5.26
CA GLU A 473 32.44 -41.24 -4.03
C GLU A 473 32.98 -42.64 -4.37
N LYS A 474 33.92 -43.12 -3.55
CA LYS A 474 34.46 -44.49 -3.68
C LYS A 474 33.44 -45.57 -3.28
N GLU A 475 32.40 -45.22 -2.52
CA GLU A 475 31.43 -46.16 -1.92
C GLU A 475 29.98 -45.89 -2.37
N LYS A 476 29.74 -45.67 -3.67
CA LYS A 476 28.38 -45.59 -4.22
C LYS A 476 27.89 -46.92 -4.76
N VAL A 477 26.69 -47.33 -4.33
CA VAL A 477 25.92 -48.41 -4.97
C VAL A 477 25.21 -47.83 -6.20
N VAL A 478 25.75 -48.10 -7.38
CA VAL A 478 25.20 -47.62 -8.66
C VAL A 478 24.25 -48.66 -9.23
N TRP A 479 22.97 -48.31 -9.35
CA TRP A 479 21.92 -49.22 -9.85
C TRP A 479 21.87 -49.34 -11.37
N ASN A 480 22.41 -48.36 -12.11
CA ASN A 480 22.40 -48.34 -13.57
C ASN A 480 23.82 -48.10 -14.11
N SER A 481 24.36 -49.07 -14.84
CA SER A 481 25.63 -48.94 -15.56
C SER A 481 25.36 -48.92 -17.06
N THR A 482 25.75 -47.83 -17.71
CA THR A 482 25.63 -47.68 -19.18
C THR A 482 26.84 -48.22 -19.94
N SER A 483 27.88 -48.71 -19.24
CA SER A 483 29.12 -49.21 -19.86
C SER A 483 29.17 -50.73 -20.02
N THR A 484 28.23 -51.47 -19.42
CA THR A 484 28.09 -52.91 -19.61
C THR A 484 27.02 -53.18 -20.67
N ASN A 485 27.44 -53.32 -21.94
CA ASN A 485 26.64 -54.00 -22.94
C ASN A 485 26.40 -55.44 -22.42
N SER A 486 25.15 -55.75 -22.06
CA SER A 486 24.72 -57.12 -21.84
C SER A 486 24.91 -57.90 -23.15
N SER A 487 25.87 -58.82 -23.16
CA SER A 487 25.96 -59.90 -24.15
C SER A 487 25.46 -61.19 -23.50
#